data_AF-A0A9D7XTZ2-F1
#
_entry.id   AF-A0A9D7XTZ2-F1
#
_cell.length_a   1.000
_cell.length_b   1.000
_cell.length_c   1.000
_cell.angle_alpha   90.00
_cell.angle_beta   90.00
_cell.angle_gamma   90.00
#
_symmetry.space_group_name_H-M   'P 1'
#
loop_
_entity.id
_entity.type
_entity.pdbx_description
1 polymer ?
#
loop_
_entity_poly.entity_id
_entity_poly.type
_entity_poly.pdbx_seq_one_letter_code
_entity_poly.pdbx_strand_id
1 'polypeptide(L)'
;MTVTPKVLAGPLVITGPNGCINDVDTYSIAPTQPSGTTFTWTIAPPAAGSVILGQGTNSVNIQWNNTPASVTITCAVNVCGNITNKTKVITLTSAIIPTITQTGYLCPSVSATLTVSPAYSSYLWSNGMITQSISISNPGTYTVTVTDANGCTAVKL
;
A
#
# COMPACT_ATOMS: atom_id res chain seq x y z
N MET A 1 -30.87 34.72 -2.10
CA MET A 1 -30.37 33.38 -2.49
C MET A 1 -29.22 33.59 -3.46
N THR A 2 -27.98 33.44 -3.00
CA THR A 2 -26.81 33.59 -3.87
C THR A 2 -26.47 32.23 -4.48
N VAL A 3 -26.55 32.13 -5.80
CA VAL A 3 -26.06 30.95 -6.54
C VAL A 3 -24.59 31.20 -6.83
N THR A 4 -23.69 30.52 -6.11
CA THR A 4 -22.25 30.55 -6.39
C THR A 4 -21.91 29.50 -7.46
N PRO A 5 -21.23 29.88 -8.55
CA PRO A 5 -20.77 28.93 -9.56
C PRO A 5 -19.87 27.86 -8.95
N LYS A 6 -20.13 26.61 -9.31
CA LYS A 6 -19.29 25.49 -8.90
C LYS A 6 -18.08 25.41 -9.83
N VAL A 7 -16.90 25.64 -9.29
CA VAL A 7 -15.63 25.63 -10.03
C VAL A 7 -14.64 24.64 -9.42
N LEU A 8 -13.62 24.28 -10.18
CA LEU A 8 -12.53 23.41 -9.72
C LEU A 8 -11.81 24.06 -8.52
N ALA A 9 -11.63 23.31 -7.45
CA ALA A 9 -10.88 23.78 -6.29
C ALA A 9 -9.39 23.54 -6.51
N GLY A 10 -8.64 24.64 -6.71
CA GLY A 10 -7.18 24.66 -6.71
C GLY A 10 -6.49 23.79 -7.77
N PRO A 11 -5.14 23.75 -7.75
CA PRO A 11 -4.41 22.80 -8.56
C PRO A 11 -4.59 21.39 -8.01
N LEU A 12 -5.05 20.48 -8.86
CA LEU A 12 -5.24 19.09 -8.48
C LEU A 12 -3.89 18.41 -8.23
N VAL A 13 -3.81 17.69 -7.12
CA VAL A 13 -2.68 16.84 -6.75
C VAL A 13 -3.21 15.46 -6.36
N ILE A 14 -2.60 14.41 -6.91
CA ILE A 14 -2.83 13.05 -6.45
C ILE A 14 -1.85 12.75 -5.31
N THR A 15 -2.38 12.40 -4.14
CA THR A 15 -1.63 11.98 -2.96
C THR A 15 -1.71 10.46 -2.77
N GLY A 16 -0.68 9.86 -2.18
CA GLY A 16 -0.57 8.41 -1.93
C GLY A 16 0.88 7.91 -1.96
N PRO A 17 1.14 6.65 -1.57
CA PRO A 17 2.49 6.07 -1.55
C PRO A 17 2.97 5.64 -2.95
N ASN A 18 4.20 5.11 -3.03
CA ASN A 18 4.58 4.22 -4.12
C ASN A 18 3.79 2.90 -4.01
N GLY A 19 3.76 2.09 -5.06
CA GLY A 19 2.89 0.91 -5.12
C GLY A 19 3.61 -0.38 -4.76
N CYS A 20 2.97 -1.24 -3.98
CA CYS A 20 3.51 -2.54 -3.60
C CYS A 20 2.80 -3.69 -4.32
N ILE A 21 3.57 -4.55 -5.00
CA ILE A 21 3.02 -5.67 -5.77
C ILE A 21 2.29 -6.64 -4.84
N ASN A 22 1.09 -7.07 -5.25
CA ASN A 22 0.14 -7.88 -4.50
C ASN A 22 -0.41 -7.22 -3.22
N ASP A 23 -0.19 -5.92 -3.05
CA ASP A 23 -0.75 -5.13 -1.96
C ASP A 23 -1.78 -4.13 -2.50
N VAL A 24 -2.49 -3.48 -1.57
CA VAL A 24 -3.51 -2.47 -1.85
C VAL A 24 -3.06 -1.12 -1.32
N ASP A 25 -2.94 -0.16 -2.23
CA ASP A 25 -2.58 1.21 -1.89
C ASP A 25 -3.76 2.17 -2.05
N THR A 26 -3.80 3.18 -1.20
CA THR A 26 -4.83 4.22 -1.23
C THR A 26 -4.28 5.49 -1.87
N TYR A 27 -5.03 6.01 -2.85
CA TYR A 27 -4.76 7.28 -3.50
C TYR A 27 -5.93 8.23 -3.32
N SER A 28 -5.64 9.53 -3.32
CA SER A 28 -6.66 10.56 -3.19
C SER A 28 -6.32 11.81 -3.97
N ILE A 29 -7.35 12.61 -4.29
CA ILE A 29 -7.21 13.93 -4.90
C ILE A 29 -7.37 15.00 -3.82
N ALA A 30 -6.41 15.92 -3.80
CA ALA A 30 -6.46 17.15 -3.03
C ALA A 30 -6.38 18.38 -3.95
N PRO A 31 -6.97 19.53 -3.55
CA PRO A 31 -7.84 19.69 -2.39
C PRO A 31 -9.24 19.08 -2.63
N THR A 32 -10.08 19.04 -1.60
CA THR A 32 -11.46 18.52 -1.71
C THR A 32 -12.27 19.34 -2.71
N GLN A 33 -12.91 18.66 -3.65
CA GLN A 33 -13.70 19.29 -4.69
C GLN A 33 -15.14 19.52 -4.22
N PRO A 34 -15.85 20.54 -4.77
CA PRO A 34 -17.23 20.82 -4.38
C PRO A 34 -18.19 19.66 -4.66
N SER A 35 -19.34 19.62 -3.98
CA SER A 35 -20.33 18.53 -4.05
C SER A 35 -20.87 18.25 -5.45
N GLY A 36 -21.06 16.98 -5.81
CA GLY A 36 -21.52 16.56 -7.15
C GLY A 36 -20.41 16.55 -8.21
N THR A 37 -19.14 16.53 -7.78
CA THR A 37 -17.99 16.33 -8.67
C THR A 37 -17.85 14.84 -8.90
N THR A 38 -17.59 14.44 -10.14
CA THR A 38 -17.34 13.03 -10.47
C THR A 38 -15.86 12.81 -10.75
N PHE A 39 -15.38 11.63 -10.39
CA PHE A 39 -13.98 11.24 -10.49
C PHE A 39 -13.86 9.94 -11.26
N THR A 40 -13.03 9.91 -12.29
CA THR A 40 -12.73 8.68 -13.02
C THR A 40 -11.26 8.35 -12.86
N TRP A 41 -10.96 7.26 -12.16
CA TRP A 41 -9.60 6.76 -12.01
C TRP A 41 -9.31 5.73 -13.09
N THR A 42 -8.15 5.87 -13.73
CA THR A 42 -7.62 4.94 -14.74
C THR A 42 -6.15 4.66 -14.47
N ILE A 43 -5.70 3.48 -14.88
CA ILE A 43 -4.35 2.96 -14.66
C ILE A 43 -3.75 2.63 -16.02
N ALA A 44 -2.53 3.12 -16.27
CA ALA A 44 -1.76 2.83 -17.48
C ALA A 44 -0.38 2.25 -17.10
N PRO A 45 -0.03 1.04 -17.57
CA PRO A 45 -0.85 0.14 -18.39
C PRO A 45 -1.98 -0.52 -17.56
N PRO A 46 -3.13 -0.88 -18.17
CA PRO A 46 -4.26 -1.48 -17.45
C PRO A 46 -3.94 -2.81 -16.75
N ALA A 47 -2.93 -3.53 -17.25
CA ALA A 47 -2.47 -4.78 -16.65
C ALA A 47 -1.66 -4.57 -15.35
N ALA A 48 -1.27 -3.34 -15.01
CA ALA A 48 -0.43 -3.08 -13.84
C ALA A 48 -1.18 -3.26 -12.50
N GLY A 49 -2.48 -2.97 -12.49
CA GLY A 49 -3.29 -3.03 -11.30
C GLY A 49 -4.76 -2.81 -11.61
N SER A 50 -5.59 -2.83 -10.58
CA SER A 50 -7.03 -2.67 -10.69
C SER A 50 -7.56 -1.80 -9.58
N VAL A 51 -8.47 -0.89 -9.91
CA VAL A 51 -9.24 -0.13 -8.92
C VAL A 51 -10.24 -1.09 -8.28
N ILE A 52 -10.10 -1.33 -6.97
CA ILE A 52 -10.96 -2.27 -6.24
C ILE A 52 -12.09 -1.55 -5.49
N LEU A 53 -11.87 -0.32 -5.02
CA LEU A 53 -12.84 0.49 -4.28
C LEU A 53 -12.68 1.97 -4.61
N GLY A 54 -13.75 2.75 -4.47
CA GLY A 54 -13.71 4.22 -4.53
C GLY A 54 -13.76 4.84 -5.94
N GLN A 55 -14.02 4.04 -6.99
CA GLN A 55 -14.27 4.60 -8.33
C GLN A 55 -15.46 5.57 -8.29
N GLY A 56 -15.34 6.74 -8.93
CA GLY A 56 -16.34 7.79 -8.82
C GLY A 56 -16.10 8.79 -7.69
N THR A 57 -15.15 8.53 -6.78
CA THR A 57 -14.91 9.36 -5.58
C THR A 57 -13.53 10.02 -5.57
N ASN A 58 -13.29 10.94 -4.63
CA ASN A 58 -12.01 11.63 -4.47
C ASN A 58 -10.90 10.74 -3.88
N SER A 59 -11.19 9.48 -3.54
CA SER A 59 -10.20 8.51 -3.05
C SER A 59 -10.46 7.13 -3.64
N VAL A 60 -9.40 6.37 -3.90
CA VAL A 60 -9.48 5.07 -4.55
C VAL A 60 -8.50 4.10 -3.90
N ASN A 61 -8.89 2.84 -3.79
CA ASN A 61 -8.00 1.73 -3.44
C ASN A 61 -7.62 0.98 -4.72
N ILE A 62 -6.32 0.80 -4.94
CA ILE A 62 -5.78 0.12 -6.11
C ILE A 62 -5.00 -1.11 -5.64
N GLN A 63 -5.35 -2.27 -6.19
CA GLN A 63 -4.58 -3.50 -6.03
C GLN A 63 -3.57 -3.61 -7.18
N TRP A 64 -2.29 -3.80 -6.85
CA TRP A 64 -1.21 -3.92 -7.84
C TRP A 64 -0.88 -5.39 -8.13
N ASN A 65 -0.78 -5.77 -9.41
CA ASN A 65 -0.71 -7.18 -9.81
C ASN A 65 0.46 -7.54 -10.74
N ASN A 66 1.33 -6.60 -11.14
CA ASN A 66 2.30 -6.84 -12.23
C ASN A 66 3.74 -6.36 -11.91
N THR A 67 4.70 -6.86 -12.70
CA THR A 67 6.16 -6.65 -12.59
C THR A 67 6.61 -5.19 -12.76
N PRO A 68 7.81 -4.84 -12.25
CA PRO A 68 8.20 -3.45 -11.99
C PRO A 68 8.42 -2.68 -13.29
N ALA A 69 7.41 -1.89 -13.65
CA ALA A 69 7.52 -0.78 -14.58
C ALA A 69 6.92 0.45 -13.90
N SER A 70 7.36 1.64 -14.30
CA SER A 70 6.71 2.89 -13.88
C SER A 70 5.26 2.87 -14.37
N VAL A 71 4.30 2.90 -13.45
CA VAL A 71 2.87 2.94 -13.75
C VAL A 71 2.39 4.37 -13.63
N THR A 72 1.42 4.77 -14.43
CA THR A 72 0.78 6.08 -14.29
C THR A 72 -0.68 5.89 -13.89
N ILE A 73 -1.06 6.48 -12.77
CA ILE A 73 -2.46 6.65 -12.40
C ILE A 73 -2.94 8.00 -12.91
N THR A 74 -4.15 8.02 -13.46
CA THR A 74 -4.81 9.23 -13.94
C THR A 74 -6.15 9.37 -13.23
N CYS A 75 -6.42 10.55 -12.68
CA CYS A 75 -7.74 10.92 -12.19
C CYS A 75 -8.32 12.02 -13.09
N ALA A 76 -9.43 11.73 -13.74
CA ALA A 76 -10.24 12.72 -14.44
C ALA A 76 -11.27 13.28 -13.45
N VAL A 77 -11.15 14.57 -13.13
CA VAL A 77 -12.06 15.29 -12.24
C VAL A 77 -13.02 16.10 -13.09
N ASN A 78 -14.32 15.83 -12.99
CA ASN A 78 -15.36 16.53 -13.75
C ASN A 78 -16.20 17.42 -12.82
N VAL A 79 -16.06 18.73 -13.01
CA VAL A 79 -16.87 19.75 -12.34
C VAL A 79 -17.76 20.43 -13.37
N CYS A 80 -19.04 20.08 -13.38
CA CYS A 80 -20.05 20.71 -14.25
C CYS A 80 -19.68 20.66 -15.75
N GLY A 81 -19.10 19.56 -16.22
CA GLY A 81 -18.66 19.38 -17.61
C GLY A 81 -17.21 19.81 -17.88
N ASN A 82 -16.56 20.51 -16.93
CA ASN A 82 -15.15 20.85 -17.03
C ASN A 82 -14.31 19.70 -16.49
N ILE A 83 -13.67 18.96 -17.41
CA ILE A 83 -12.84 17.81 -17.08
C ILE A 83 -11.38 18.25 -16.99
N THR A 84 -10.76 18.00 -15.83
CA THR A 84 -9.32 18.18 -15.64
C THR A 84 -8.69 16.85 -15.27
N ASN A 85 -7.68 16.44 -16.03
CA ASN A 85 -6.93 15.21 -15.76
C ASN A 85 -5.69 15.52 -14.93
N LYS A 86 -5.49 14.78 -13.85
CA LYS A 86 -4.24 14.77 -13.11
C LYS A 86 -3.61 13.39 -13.20
N THR A 87 -2.30 13.34 -13.41
CA THR A 87 -1.53 12.11 -13.43
C THR A 87 -0.53 12.06 -12.29
N LYS A 88 -0.19 10.85 -11.87
CA LYS A 88 0.92 10.58 -10.98
C LYS A 88 1.64 9.31 -11.42
N VAL A 89 2.95 9.39 -11.52
CA VAL A 89 3.81 8.23 -11.77
C VAL A 89 4.04 7.51 -10.43
N ILE A 90 3.81 6.21 -10.45
CA ILE A 90 3.97 5.28 -9.34
C ILE A 90 5.07 4.30 -9.72
N THR A 91 6.06 4.17 -8.84
CA THR A 91 7.06 3.12 -8.96
C THR A 91 6.53 1.89 -8.23
N LEU A 92 6.39 0.76 -8.94
CA LEU A 92 6.02 -0.51 -8.34
C LEU A 92 7.24 -1.25 -7.80
N THR A 93 7.18 -1.65 -6.53
CA THR A 93 8.19 -2.46 -5.88
C THR A 93 7.58 -3.76 -5.36
N SER A 94 8.34 -4.85 -5.44
CA SER A 94 7.95 -6.12 -4.82
C SER A 94 8.46 -6.15 -3.39
N ALA A 95 7.64 -6.61 -2.45
CA ALA A 95 8.11 -6.92 -1.11
C ALA A 95 9.17 -8.03 -1.19
N ILE A 96 10.25 -7.88 -0.43
CA ILE A 96 11.25 -8.94 -0.25
C ILE A 96 10.66 -9.98 0.71
N ILE A 97 10.58 -11.24 0.29
CA ILE A 97 10.07 -12.32 1.14
C ILE A 97 11.07 -12.60 2.27
N PRO A 98 10.67 -12.51 3.55
CA PRO A 98 11.56 -12.78 4.67
C PRO A 98 11.84 -14.27 4.81
N THR A 99 13.05 -14.58 5.25
CA THR A 99 13.43 -15.92 5.70
C THR A 99 13.52 -15.93 7.22
N ILE A 100 12.85 -16.88 7.86
CA ILE A 100 12.97 -17.13 9.29
C ILE A 100 14.00 -18.24 9.49
N THR A 101 15.01 -17.98 10.32
CA THR A 101 16.01 -18.97 10.74
C THR A 101 15.89 -19.21 12.23
N GLN A 102 16.01 -20.48 12.65
CA GLN A 102 16.07 -20.84 14.05
C GLN A 102 17.52 -21.09 14.45
N THR A 103 17.89 -20.59 15.62
CA THR A 103 19.15 -20.93 16.28
C THR A 103 18.85 -21.47 17.69
N GLY A 104 19.59 -22.50 18.10
CA GLY A 104 19.34 -23.24 19.32
C GLY A 104 18.25 -24.30 19.18
N TYR A 105 17.90 -24.94 20.30
CA TYR A 105 16.92 -26.02 20.37
C TYR A 105 15.85 -25.68 21.39
N LEU A 106 14.61 -26.08 21.11
CA LEU A 106 13.52 -26.05 22.09
C LEU A 106 13.61 -27.30 22.96
N CYS A 107 13.93 -27.10 24.24
CA CYS A 107 13.89 -28.13 25.27
C CYS A 107 13.15 -27.59 26.50
N PRO A 108 12.70 -28.43 27.45
CA PRO A 108 12.13 -27.95 28.70
C PRO A 108 13.11 -26.99 29.39
N SER A 109 12.67 -25.75 29.65
CA SER A 109 13.49 -24.66 30.21
C SER A 109 14.60 -24.10 29.31
N VAL A 110 14.62 -24.43 28.01
CA VAL A 110 15.56 -23.89 27.01
C VAL A 110 14.78 -23.19 25.90
N SER A 111 15.09 -21.92 25.68
CA SER A 111 14.51 -21.14 24.57
C SER A 111 15.34 -21.26 23.30
N ALA A 112 14.66 -21.29 22.15
CA ALA A 112 15.28 -21.08 20.84
C ALA A 112 15.11 -19.62 20.39
N THR A 113 15.93 -19.16 19.45
CA THR A 113 15.81 -17.82 18.86
C THR A 113 15.40 -17.93 17.41
N LEU A 114 14.32 -17.26 17.03
CA LEU A 114 13.93 -17.05 15.64
C LEU A 114 14.48 -15.70 15.17
N THR A 115 15.12 -15.66 14.02
CA THR A 115 15.69 -14.46 13.42
C THR A 115 15.22 -14.31 11.99
N VAL A 116 14.76 -13.10 11.64
CA VAL A 116 14.38 -12.73 10.27
C VAL A 116 15.58 -12.19 9.50
N SER A 117 15.74 -12.66 8.26
CA SER A 117 16.71 -12.12 7.29
C SER A 117 16.04 -11.92 5.92
N PRO A 118 16.36 -10.83 5.17
CA PRO A 118 17.24 -9.71 5.55
C PRO A 118 16.63 -8.81 6.64
N ALA A 119 17.27 -7.67 6.93
CA ALA A 119 16.70 -6.66 7.83
C ALA A 119 15.59 -5.86 7.12
N TYR A 120 14.53 -5.58 7.86
CA TYR A 120 13.33 -4.85 7.45
C TYR A 120 13.13 -3.60 8.33
N SER A 121 12.30 -2.67 7.84
CA SER A 121 11.94 -1.43 8.54
C SER A 121 11.08 -1.67 9.78
N SER A 122 10.22 -2.68 9.73
CA SER A 122 9.38 -3.09 10.86
C SER A 122 9.06 -4.58 10.83
N TYR A 123 8.75 -5.12 12.01
CA TYR A 123 8.40 -6.52 12.24
C TYR A 123 7.15 -6.57 13.12
N LEU A 124 6.29 -7.56 12.88
CA LEU A 124 5.17 -7.90 13.74
C LEU A 124 5.05 -9.42 13.75
N TRP A 125 5.46 -10.04 14.85
CA TRP A 125 5.32 -11.46 15.07
C TRP A 125 3.92 -11.80 15.57
N SER A 126 3.48 -13.04 15.32
CA SER A 126 2.22 -13.62 15.84
C SER A 126 2.04 -13.50 17.35
N ASN A 127 3.12 -13.43 18.12
CA ASN A 127 3.11 -13.23 19.58
C ASN A 127 3.13 -11.74 20.00
N GLY A 128 2.98 -10.80 19.06
CA GLY A 128 2.95 -9.36 19.31
C GLY A 128 4.33 -8.70 19.42
N MET A 129 5.42 -9.46 19.28
CA MET A 129 6.78 -8.91 19.31
C MET A 129 7.07 -8.12 18.01
N ILE A 130 7.93 -7.10 18.12
CA ILE A 130 8.24 -6.17 17.00
C ILE A 130 9.74 -6.11 16.65
N THR A 131 10.53 -7.04 17.16
CA THR A 131 11.99 -7.10 16.95
C THR A 131 12.35 -8.05 15.81
N GLN A 132 13.52 -7.85 15.19
CA GLN A 132 14.02 -8.75 14.12
C GLN A 132 14.21 -10.20 14.59
N SER A 133 14.61 -10.36 15.86
CA SER A 133 14.77 -11.65 16.51
C SER A 133 13.88 -11.75 17.74
N ILE A 134 13.32 -12.95 17.97
CA ILE A 134 12.52 -13.26 19.15
C ILE A 134 13.01 -14.55 19.80
N SER A 135 12.96 -14.60 21.13
CA SER A 135 13.19 -15.82 21.89
C SER A 135 11.87 -16.53 22.13
N ILE A 136 11.81 -17.82 21.82
CA ILE A 136 10.62 -18.66 21.96
C ILE A 136 10.91 -19.80 22.95
N SER A 137 10.02 -19.99 23.92
CA SER A 137 10.07 -21.06 24.91
C SER A 137 9.02 -22.15 24.66
N ASN A 138 8.03 -21.84 23.82
CA ASN A 138 6.89 -22.72 23.56
C ASN A 138 6.93 -23.17 22.10
N PRO A 139 6.78 -24.48 21.84
CA PRO A 139 6.61 -24.96 20.48
C PRO A 139 5.32 -24.39 19.88
N GLY A 140 5.34 -24.10 18.59
CA GLY A 140 4.20 -23.52 17.88
C GLY A 140 4.61 -23.00 16.52
N THR A 141 3.62 -22.59 15.73
CA THR A 141 3.85 -21.89 14.47
C THR A 141 3.96 -20.39 14.75
N TYR A 142 5.06 -19.79 14.30
CA TYR A 142 5.30 -18.35 14.46
C TYR A 142 5.27 -17.69 13.10
N THR A 143 4.27 -16.85 12.86
CA THR A 143 4.27 -15.96 11.69
C THR A 143 4.96 -14.65 12.01
N VAL A 144 5.54 -14.03 10.98
CA VAL A 144 6.02 -12.65 11.01
C VAL A 144 5.51 -11.89 9.81
N THR A 145 4.98 -10.70 10.07
CA THR A 145 4.70 -9.67 9.07
C THR A 145 5.83 -8.68 9.10
N VAL A 146 6.44 -8.39 7.95
CA VAL A 146 7.54 -7.43 7.81
C VAL A 146 7.18 -6.33 6.83
N THR A 147 7.79 -5.16 7.00
CA THR A 147 7.70 -4.04 6.05
C THR A 147 9.10 -3.67 5.58
N ASP A 148 9.32 -3.65 4.27
CA ASP A 148 10.63 -3.30 3.70
C ASP A 148 10.89 -1.77 3.70
N ALA A 149 12.04 -1.36 3.16
CA ALA A 149 12.41 0.05 3.07
C ALA A 149 11.52 0.86 2.09
N ASN A 150 10.82 0.18 1.18
CA ASN A 150 9.90 0.79 0.23
C ASN A 150 8.46 0.88 0.78
N GLY A 151 8.22 0.34 1.97
CA GLY A 151 6.90 0.30 2.61
C GLY A 151 6.07 -0.93 2.27
N CYS A 152 6.61 -1.90 1.54
CA CYS A 152 5.87 -3.08 1.11
C CYS A 152 5.82 -4.15 2.21
N THR A 153 4.64 -4.74 2.37
CA THR A 153 4.41 -5.75 3.41
C THR A 153 4.57 -7.18 2.88
N ALA A 154 5.14 -8.06 3.70
CA ALA A 154 5.21 -9.48 3.41
C ALA A 154 4.95 -10.30 4.68
N VAL A 155 4.28 -11.44 4.54
CA VAL A 155 4.00 -12.36 5.64
C VAL A 155 4.73 -13.68 5.40
N LYS A 156 5.34 -14.21 6.46
CA LYS A 156 6.00 -15.52 6.45
C LYS A 156 5.54 -16.37 7.62
N LEU A 157 5.32 -17.66 7.34
CA LEU A 157 5.00 -18.75 8.27
C LEU A 157 6.25 -19.57 8.59
#